data_AF-A0A2V5RGJ9-F1
#
_entry.id   AF-A0A2V5RGJ9-F1
#
_cell.length_a   1.000
_cell.length_b   1.000
_cell.length_c   1.000
_cell.angle_alpha   90.00
_cell.angle_beta   90.00
_cell.angle_gamma   90.00
#
_symmetry.space_group_name_H-M   'P 1'
#
loop_
_entity.id
_entity.type
_entity.pdbx_description
1 polymer ?
#
loop_
_entity_poly.entity_id
_entity_poly.type
_entity_poly.pdbx_seq_one_letter_code
_entity_poly.pdbx_strand_id
1 'polypeptide(L)'
;MKTLSVRAIAPVIAALFLALWPTAARAATVTVMVGPNCFCFSPSEVTISPGDTVRWTWSSGGHSTTSGNPCTPNGLWDSGILNQGAMFTHTFNSVGSFPYFCSPHCSEGMTGMVTVVNASPTPTATPPPSPTPGAVLGNISTRSFVQTGDNVMIGGFIVQGSGTKRVIIRAIGPELGQFGVPDPLQDPTLELHDGTGNLIASNDNWQTTIIGGIITQDQVQDIINSGRAPGDPRESAIIGDLPAGNYTAIVRGVNGTTGVALVEVYDLATGTSVILGNISTRAFVQTGDNVMIGGFIVQGSGTKRVIIRAIGPELGQFGVPDPLQDPTLELHDGTGNLIASNDNWQTTIIGGIITQDQVQDIINSGRAPGDPRESAIIGDLPAGNYTAIVRGVNGTTGVALVEVYDLH
;
A
#
# COMPACT_ATOMS: atom_id res chain seq x y z
N MET A 1 58.28 -36.26 25.57
CA MET A 1 56.84 -36.42 25.25
C MET A 1 56.18 -35.06 25.43
N LYS A 2 55.91 -34.37 24.32
CA LYS A 2 54.58 -33.92 23.86
C LYS A 2 53.89 -32.91 24.81
N THR A 3 54.05 -31.60 24.56
CA THR A 3 53.10 -30.67 23.86
C THR A 3 51.87 -30.35 24.72
N LEU A 4 51.50 -29.10 25.02
CA LEU A 4 50.93 -28.12 24.09
C LEU A 4 50.95 -26.70 24.68
N SER A 5 51.23 -25.73 23.79
CA SER A 5 50.96 -24.30 23.93
C SER A 5 49.55 -24.02 23.39
N VAL A 6 48.77 -23.16 24.07
CA VAL A 6 47.54 -22.58 23.52
C VAL A 6 47.62 -21.07 23.65
N ARG A 7 47.78 -20.40 22.50
CA ARG A 7 47.61 -18.96 22.34
C ARG A 7 46.12 -18.68 22.14
N ALA A 8 45.57 -17.75 22.93
CA ALA A 8 44.24 -17.22 22.73
C ALA A 8 44.22 -16.28 21.52
N ILE A 9 43.27 -16.51 20.60
CA ILE A 9 42.97 -15.66 19.45
C ILE A 9 41.80 -14.76 19.84
N ALA A 10 42.00 -13.45 19.84
CA ALA A 10 40.92 -12.46 19.95
C ALA A 10 40.33 -12.20 18.56
N PRO A 11 38.99 -12.18 18.38
CA PRO A 11 38.39 -11.75 17.13
C PRO A 11 38.28 -10.22 17.11
N VAL A 12 38.82 -9.61 16.04
CA VAL A 12 38.58 -8.22 15.65
C VAL A 12 37.24 -8.19 14.91
N ILE A 13 36.20 -7.61 15.51
CA ILE A 13 34.98 -7.21 14.80
C ILE A 13 35.13 -5.74 14.42
N ALA A 14 35.39 -5.49 13.14
CA ALA A 14 35.36 -4.17 12.55
C ALA A 14 33.90 -3.73 12.33
N ALA A 15 33.42 -2.77 13.12
CA ALA A 15 32.17 -2.08 12.85
C ALA A 15 32.39 -1.06 11.73
N LEU A 16 31.84 -1.33 10.55
CA LEU A 16 31.83 -0.38 9.43
C LEU A 16 30.59 0.54 9.58
N PHE A 17 30.73 1.63 10.33
CA PHE A 17 29.76 2.73 10.30
C PHE A 17 29.98 3.55 9.02
N LEU A 18 29.17 3.32 7.99
CA LEU A 18 29.01 4.25 6.86
C LEU A 18 28.17 5.43 7.33
N ALA A 19 28.81 6.39 7.98
CA ALA A 19 28.24 7.72 8.17
C ALA A 19 28.17 8.40 6.79
N LEU A 20 26.96 8.56 6.24
CA LEU A 20 26.71 9.48 5.13
C LEU A 20 26.94 10.91 5.64
N TRP A 21 28.13 11.44 5.36
CA TRP A 21 28.41 12.85 5.58
C TRP A 21 27.76 13.61 4.43
N PRO A 22 26.90 14.62 4.68
CA PRO A 22 26.46 15.50 3.62
C PRO A 22 27.69 16.20 3.04
N THR A 23 27.97 15.99 1.76
CA THR A 23 28.99 16.77 1.06
C THR A 23 28.49 18.21 0.99
N ALA A 24 29.19 19.14 1.63
CA ALA A 24 28.91 20.56 1.47
C ALA A 24 29.06 20.94 -0.01
N ALA A 25 27.99 21.43 -0.63
CA ALA A 25 28.04 21.97 -1.99
C ALA A 25 29.04 23.13 -2.03
N ARG A 26 29.98 23.12 -2.99
CA ARG A 26 30.97 24.18 -3.14
C ARG A 26 30.34 25.34 -3.91
N ALA A 27 30.46 26.57 -3.39
CA ALA A 27 30.12 27.79 -4.12
C ALA A 27 30.95 27.89 -5.42
N ALA A 28 30.27 28.11 -6.54
CA ALA A 28 30.88 28.23 -7.86
C ALA A 28 31.23 29.70 -8.19
N THR A 29 32.13 29.89 -9.16
CA THR A 29 32.45 31.21 -9.72
C THR A 29 32.17 31.23 -11.22
N VAL A 30 31.24 32.07 -11.66
CA VAL A 30 30.91 32.29 -13.08
C VAL A 30 31.65 33.52 -13.59
N THR A 31 32.30 33.42 -14.75
CA THR A 31 33.05 34.54 -15.34
C THR A 31 32.26 35.24 -16.43
N VAL A 32 32.20 36.57 -16.39
CA VAL A 32 31.63 37.44 -17.42
C VAL A 32 32.73 38.33 -17.98
N MET A 33 32.93 38.31 -19.29
CA MET A 33 33.86 39.21 -19.98
C MET A 33 33.21 40.57 -20.19
N VAL A 34 33.95 41.64 -19.89
CA VAL A 34 33.49 43.03 -20.04
C VAL A 34 34.15 43.64 -21.27
N GLY A 35 33.35 44.07 -22.25
CA GLY A 35 33.83 44.72 -23.47
C GLY A 35 34.66 43.86 -24.44
N PRO A 36 34.35 42.57 -24.70
CA PRO A 36 35.11 41.78 -25.68
C PRO A 36 34.85 42.26 -27.12
N ASN A 37 35.60 43.28 -27.57
CA ASN A 37 35.48 43.90 -28.90
C ASN A 37 34.06 44.41 -29.23
N CYS A 38 33.28 44.75 -28.20
CA CYS A 38 31.90 45.23 -28.27
C CYS A 38 31.60 46.12 -27.05
N PHE A 39 30.49 46.87 -27.07
CA PHE A 39 29.90 47.46 -25.86
C PHE A 39 28.90 46.50 -25.22
N CYS A 40 29.42 45.35 -24.78
CA CYS A 40 28.60 44.26 -24.27
C CYS A 40 29.28 43.51 -23.11
N PHE A 41 28.46 42.85 -22.29
CA PHE A 41 28.91 41.81 -21.36
C PHE A 41 28.78 40.46 -22.05
N SER A 42 29.76 39.55 -21.88
CA SER A 42 29.72 38.23 -22.49
C SER A 42 30.02 37.12 -21.48
N PRO A 43 29.05 36.26 -21.15
CA PRO A 43 27.64 36.37 -21.54
C PRO A 43 26.96 37.61 -20.92
N SER A 44 25.90 38.12 -21.56
CA SER A 44 25.12 39.26 -21.02
C SER A 44 24.20 38.83 -19.89
N GLU A 45 23.83 37.55 -19.84
CA GLU A 45 23.01 36.99 -18.78
C GLU A 45 23.69 35.76 -18.19
N VAL A 46 23.66 35.65 -16.86
CA VAL A 46 24.14 34.48 -16.13
C VAL A 46 23.09 34.02 -15.14
N THR A 47 22.90 32.70 -15.05
CA THR A 47 22.07 32.09 -14.01
C THR A 47 22.97 31.33 -13.05
N ILE A 48 22.84 31.60 -11.75
CA ILE A 48 23.69 31.05 -10.68
C ILE A 48 22.86 30.61 -9.48
N SER A 49 23.47 29.90 -8.52
CA SER A 49 22.84 29.48 -7.27
C SER A 49 23.15 30.45 -6.12
N PRO A 50 22.31 30.52 -5.07
CA PRO A 50 22.64 31.24 -3.85
C PRO A 50 23.99 30.78 -3.28
N GLY A 51 24.88 31.74 -2.99
CA GLY A 51 26.25 31.53 -2.54
C GLY A 51 27.29 31.58 -3.65
N ASP A 52 26.90 31.55 -4.92
CA ASP A 52 27.82 31.65 -6.05
C ASP A 52 28.34 33.08 -6.24
N THR A 53 29.50 33.19 -6.90
CA THR A 53 30.16 34.47 -7.21
C THR A 53 30.21 34.72 -8.71
N VAL A 54 29.86 35.91 -9.15
CA VAL A 54 30.15 36.36 -10.52
C VAL A 54 31.45 37.14 -10.52
N ARG A 55 32.35 36.80 -11.45
CA ARG A 55 33.62 37.47 -11.71
C ARG A 55 33.57 38.16 -13.07
N TRP A 56 33.55 39.47 -13.08
CA TRP A 56 33.70 40.26 -14.30
C TRP A 56 35.19 40.44 -14.62
N THR A 57 35.58 40.20 -15.88
CA THR A 57 36.96 40.31 -16.37
C THR A 57 37.02 41.22 -17.59
N TRP A 58 37.83 42.27 -17.56
CA TRP A 58 37.84 43.29 -18.61
C TRP A 58 38.67 42.85 -19.82
N SER A 59 38.01 42.76 -20.97
CA SER A 59 38.65 42.52 -22.28
C SER A 59 39.14 43.82 -22.93
N SER A 60 38.60 44.97 -22.55
CA SER A 60 38.92 46.30 -23.08
C SER A 60 38.83 47.39 -22.00
N GLY A 61 39.25 48.61 -22.35
CA GLY A 61 39.22 49.80 -21.50
C GLY A 61 37.84 50.46 -21.37
N GLY A 62 37.62 51.22 -20.30
CA GLY A 62 36.51 52.18 -20.23
C GLY A 62 35.14 51.62 -19.83
N HIS A 63 35.07 50.47 -19.19
CA HIS A 63 33.78 49.86 -18.81
C HIS A 63 33.61 49.74 -17.29
N SER A 64 32.36 49.63 -16.82
CA SER A 64 32.01 49.26 -15.45
C SER A 64 31.05 48.06 -15.42
N THR A 65 30.86 47.48 -14.23
CA THR A 65 29.66 46.70 -13.87
C THR A 65 29.00 47.39 -12.68
N THR A 66 27.79 47.90 -12.90
CA THR A 66 27.03 48.71 -11.95
C THR A 66 25.63 48.12 -11.81
N SER A 67 25.23 47.77 -10.59
CA SER A 67 23.93 47.14 -10.36
C SER A 67 22.78 48.13 -10.53
N GLY A 68 21.68 47.67 -11.12
CA GLY A 68 20.47 48.46 -11.32
C GLY A 68 19.89 48.30 -12.71
N ASN A 69 18.75 48.95 -12.92
CA ASN A 69 18.17 49.08 -14.26
C ASN A 69 19.07 49.97 -15.13
N PRO A 70 18.97 49.88 -16.47
CA PRO A 70 19.84 50.65 -17.36
C PRO A 70 19.89 52.14 -17.01
N CYS A 71 21.12 52.67 -16.87
CA CYS A 71 21.42 54.04 -16.46
C CYS A 71 20.87 54.48 -15.08
N THR A 72 20.37 53.55 -14.25
CA THR A 72 19.75 53.85 -12.95
C THR A 72 20.33 52.90 -11.87
N PRO A 73 21.39 53.30 -11.15
CA PRO A 73 22.02 52.43 -10.17
C PRO A 73 21.12 52.17 -8.96
N ASN A 74 21.12 50.95 -8.45
CA ASN A 74 20.38 50.58 -7.23
C ASN A 74 21.29 50.34 -6.01
N GLY A 75 22.61 50.45 -6.17
CA GLY A 75 23.58 50.46 -5.07
C GLY A 75 23.98 49.09 -4.50
N LEU A 76 23.62 47.97 -5.13
CA LEU A 76 24.05 46.63 -4.70
C LEU A 76 25.53 46.36 -4.99
N TRP A 77 26.06 46.83 -6.12
CA TRP A 77 27.50 46.90 -6.41
C TRP A 77 27.83 47.93 -7.50
N ASP A 78 29.08 48.41 -7.49
CA ASP A 78 29.67 49.22 -8.56
C ASP A 78 31.19 48.95 -8.60
N SER A 79 31.72 48.55 -9.76
CA SER A 79 33.16 48.33 -9.94
C SER A 79 33.96 49.61 -10.16
N GLY A 80 33.29 50.74 -10.47
CA GLY A 80 33.90 51.88 -11.13
C GLY A 80 34.30 51.58 -12.58
N ILE A 81 34.87 52.58 -13.26
CA ILE A 81 35.42 52.42 -14.62
C ILE A 81 36.79 51.74 -14.52
N LEU A 82 36.89 50.55 -15.09
CA LEU A 82 38.12 49.75 -15.12
C LEU A 82 38.59 49.51 -16.56
N ASN A 83 39.83 49.05 -16.69
CA ASN A 83 40.49 48.81 -17.97
C ASN A 83 40.89 47.35 -18.18
N GLN A 84 41.33 47.03 -19.40
CA GLN A 84 41.71 45.68 -19.82
C GLN A 84 42.61 44.97 -18.79
N GLY A 85 42.28 43.72 -18.48
CA GLY A 85 42.98 42.88 -17.50
C GLY A 85 42.48 43.02 -16.05
N ALA A 86 41.63 44.01 -15.76
CA ALA A 86 41.00 44.13 -14.44
C ALA A 86 39.99 43.01 -14.17
N MET A 87 39.76 42.75 -12.88
CA MET A 87 38.73 41.82 -12.40
C MET A 87 37.94 42.44 -11.26
N PHE A 88 36.63 42.14 -11.22
CA PHE A 88 35.74 42.49 -10.12
C PHE A 88 34.86 41.28 -9.77
N THR A 89 34.56 41.06 -8.50
CA THR A 89 33.75 39.91 -8.06
C THR A 89 32.62 40.35 -7.13
N HIS A 90 31.45 39.72 -7.25
CA HIS A 90 30.33 39.88 -6.32
C HIS A 90 29.68 38.52 -6.04
N THR A 91 29.43 38.22 -4.76
CA THR A 91 28.80 36.98 -4.30
C THR A 91 27.32 37.21 -4.03
N PHE A 92 26.46 36.36 -4.58
CA PHE A 92 25.02 36.51 -4.52
C PHE A 92 24.40 35.49 -3.57
N ASN A 93 23.93 35.94 -2.41
CA ASN A 93 23.40 35.05 -1.37
C ASN A 93 21.88 34.88 -1.38
N SER A 94 21.16 35.65 -2.20
CA SER A 94 19.69 35.67 -2.23
C SER A 94 19.16 35.42 -3.64
N VAL A 95 18.15 34.57 -3.75
CA VAL A 95 17.39 34.32 -4.98
C VAL A 95 16.80 35.63 -5.48
N GLY A 96 16.86 35.87 -6.80
CA GLY A 96 16.31 37.06 -7.43
C GLY A 96 16.96 37.39 -8.77
N SER A 97 16.44 38.41 -9.43
CA SER A 97 17.01 38.97 -10.66
C SER A 97 17.72 40.28 -10.34
N PHE A 98 18.98 40.36 -10.74
CA PHE A 98 19.87 41.48 -10.48
C PHE A 98 20.32 42.06 -11.82
N PRO A 99 19.56 43.00 -12.40
CA PRO A 99 19.99 43.71 -13.60
C PRO A 99 21.21 44.57 -13.26
N TYR A 100 22.09 44.75 -14.25
CA TYR A 100 23.25 45.62 -14.16
C TYR A 100 23.59 46.21 -15.52
N PHE A 101 24.41 47.25 -15.51
CA PHE A 101 24.80 47.98 -16.71
C PHE A 101 26.22 48.53 -16.58
N CYS A 102 26.77 48.94 -17.71
CA CYS A 102 28.01 49.70 -17.77
C CYS A 102 27.68 51.20 -17.75
N SER A 103 28.06 51.92 -16.70
CA SER A 103 27.72 53.34 -16.50
C SER A 103 28.00 54.25 -17.71
N PRO A 104 29.19 54.19 -18.36
CA PRO A 104 29.48 55.06 -19.50
C PRO A 104 28.84 54.60 -20.81
N HIS A 105 28.36 53.35 -20.89
CA HIS A 105 27.83 52.75 -22.11
C HIS A 105 26.36 52.30 -21.95
N CYS A 106 25.64 52.87 -20.99
CA CYS A 106 24.29 52.45 -20.64
C CYS A 106 23.27 52.92 -21.68
N SER A 107 23.53 54.02 -22.37
CA SER A 107 22.69 54.56 -23.45
C SER A 107 22.85 53.77 -24.75
N GLU A 108 23.99 53.09 -24.89
CA GLU A 108 24.38 52.18 -25.96
C GLU A 108 23.86 50.76 -25.72
N GLY A 109 23.16 50.54 -24.60
CA GLY A 109 22.53 49.25 -24.27
C GLY A 109 23.48 48.22 -23.66
N MET A 110 24.63 48.63 -23.12
CA MET A 110 25.55 47.70 -22.45
C MET A 110 25.00 47.28 -21.08
N THR A 111 24.12 46.27 -21.11
CA THR A 111 23.36 45.76 -19.96
C THR A 111 23.59 44.27 -19.77
N GLY A 112 23.41 43.79 -18.54
CA GLY A 112 23.36 42.37 -18.25
C GLY A 112 22.43 42.03 -17.10
N MET A 113 22.22 40.74 -16.88
CA MET A 113 21.38 40.23 -15.79
C MET A 113 22.04 39.04 -15.09
N VAL A 114 22.15 39.12 -13.76
CA VAL A 114 22.43 37.95 -12.94
C VAL A 114 21.11 37.45 -12.40
N THR A 115 20.74 36.21 -12.72
CA THR A 115 19.57 35.55 -12.11
C THR A 115 20.07 34.53 -11.11
N VAL A 116 19.71 34.71 -9.85
CA VAL A 116 20.01 33.76 -8.79
C VAL A 116 18.76 32.93 -8.57
N VAL A 117 18.84 31.64 -8.86
CA VAL A 117 17.75 30.69 -8.61
C VAL A 117 18.25 29.63 -7.67
N ASN A 118 17.40 29.16 -6.75
CA ASN A 118 17.69 27.89 -6.09
C ASN A 118 17.94 26.85 -7.19
N ALA A 119 18.89 25.94 -6.96
CA ALA A 119 19.05 24.80 -7.84
C ALA A 119 17.67 24.19 -8.08
N SER A 120 17.14 24.37 -9.29
CA SER A 120 15.98 23.60 -9.70
C SER A 120 16.39 22.16 -9.51
N PRO A 121 15.59 21.29 -8.87
CA PRO A 121 15.87 19.88 -8.95
C PRO A 121 16.09 19.59 -10.44
N THR A 122 17.23 18.99 -10.77
CA THR A 122 17.43 18.38 -12.09
C THR A 122 16.11 17.67 -12.41
N PRO A 123 15.52 17.79 -13.61
CA PRO A 123 14.39 16.94 -13.95
C PRO A 123 14.88 15.51 -13.75
N THR A 124 14.50 14.94 -12.61
CA THR A 124 14.47 13.51 -12.44
C THR A 124 13.58 13.10 -13.60
N ALA A 125 14.08 12.21 -14.48
CA ALA A 125 13.26 11.65 -15.54
C ALA A 125 11.87 11.43 -14.95
N THR A 126 10.82 12.03 -15.54
CA THR A 126 9.46 11.74 -15.11
C THR A 126 9.43 10.22 -15.03
N PRO A 127 9.27 9.61 -13.83
CA PRO A 127 9.21 8.18 -13.77
C PRO A 127 8.13 7.81 -14.80
N PRO A 128 8.38 6.82 -15.68
CA PRO A 128 7.30 6.33 -16.53
C PRO A 128 6.07 6.18 -15.63
N PRO A 129 4.86 6.59 -16.09
CA PRO A 129 3.67 6.57 -15.25
C PRO A 129 3.72 5.28 -14.46
N SER A 130 3.79 5.40 -13.12
CA SER A 130 3.93 4.23 -12.25
C SER A 130 2.90 3.24 -12.76
N PRO A 131 3.29 2.01 -13.18
CA PRO A 131 2.36 1.12 -13.85
C PRO A 131 1.13 1.06 -12.98
N THR A 132 -0.04 1.41 -13.52
CA THR A 132 -1.28 1.26 -12.78
C THR A 132 -1.25 -0.15 -12.22
N PRO A 133 -1.30 -0.34 -10.88
CA PRO A 133 -1.18 -1.68 -10.33
C PRO A 133 -2.17 -2.58 -11.06
N GLY A 134 -1.68 -3.70 -11.57
CA GLY A 134 -2.54 -4.72 -12.15
C GLY A 134 -3.63 -5.10 -11.16
N ALA A 135 -4.72 -5.67 -11.64
CA ALA A 135 -5.81 -6.01 -10.74
C ALA A 135 -5.32 -6.94 -9.61
N VAL A 136 -5.70 -6.64 -8.37
CA VAL A 136 -5.32 -7.40 -7.16
C VAL A 136 -6.53 -7.59 -6.26
N LEU A 137 -6.52 -8.67 -5.47
CA LEU A 137 -7.47 -8.83 -4.37
C LEU A 137 -7.01 -7.97 -3.19
N GLY A 138 -7.87 -7.04 -2.76
CA GLY A 138 -7.49 -6.03 -1.77
C GLY A 138 -8.10 -6.23 -0.39
N ASN A 139 -9.37 -6.64 -0.33
CA ASN A 139 -10.13 -6.75 0.91
C ASN A 139 -11.05 -7.97 0.83
N ILE A 140 -11.16 -8.75 1.91
CA ILE A 140 -12.14 -9.84 1.99
C ILE A 140 -12.81 -9.81 3.35
N SER A 141 -14.12 -10.01 3.32
CA SER A 141 -15.00 -10.08 4.46
C SER A 141 -15.79 -11.38 4.41
N THR A 142 -16.28 -11.87 5.54
CA THR A 142 -17.28 -12.94 5.53
C THR A 142 -18.31 -12.70 6.61
N ARG A 143 -19.59 -12.75 6.19
CA ARG A 143 -20.74 -12.74 7.09
C ARG A 143 -21.19 -14.18 7.33
N SER A 144 -21.36 -14.53 8.60
CA SER A 144 -21.91 -15.81 9.01
C SER A 144 -22.42 -15.73 10.44
N PHE A 145 -23.24 -16.71 10.83
CA PHE A 145 -23.72 -16.88 12.19
C PHE A 145 -22.63 -17.55 13.04
N VAL A 146 -22.02 -16.79 13.94
CA VAL A 146 -21.00 -17.26 14.88
C VAL A 146 -21.67 -18.10 15.97
N GLN A 147 -21.20 -19.33 16.14
CA GLN A 147 -21.63 -20.21 17.22
C GLN A 147 -20.51 -20.41 18.25
N THR A 148 -20.64 -21.41 19.13
CA THR A 148 -19.66 -21.77 20.16
C THR A 148 -18.80 -22.97 19.75
N GLY A 149 -17.74 -23.24 20.51
CA GLY A 149 -16.91 -24.43 20.31
C GLY A 149 -16.18 -24.42 18.98
N ASP A 150 -16.35 -25.50 18.21
CA ASP A 150 -15.71 -25.68 16.89
C ASP A 150 -16.40 -24.91 15.75
N ASN A 151 -17.62 -24.39 16.01
CA ASN A 151 -18.45 -23.66 15.05
C ASN A 151 -18.29 -22.13 15.13
N VAL A 152 -17.20 -21.67 15.74
CA VAL A 152 -16.81 -20.25 15.65
C VAL A 152 -16.42 -19.88 14.21
N MET A 153 -16.50 -18.58 13.91
CA MET A 153 -16.12 -18.08 12.58
C MET A 153 -14.60 -17.93 12.51
N ILE A 154 -14.01 -18.48 11.45
CA ILE A 154 -12.57 -18.53 11.28
C ILE A 154 -12.20 -18.05 9.89
N GLY A 155 -11.68 -16.82 9.80
CA GLY A 155 -11.17 -16.22 8.57
C GLY A 155 -9.68 -16.46 8.40
N GLY A 156 -9.29 -17.26 7.42
CA GLY A 156 -7.90 -17.46 7.00
C GLY A 156 -7.49 -16.46 5.93
N PHE A 157 -6.27 -15.93 6.00
CA PHE A 157 -5.71 -15.08 4.96
C PHE A 157 -4.20 -15.28 4.81
N ILE A 158 -3.67 -14.93 3.63
CA ILE A 158 -2.24 -15.07 3.32
C ILE A 158 -1.65 -13.72 2.96
N VAL A 159 -0.55 -13.36 3.64
CA VAL A 159 0.32 -12.25 3.26
C VAL A 159 1.41 -12.81 2.34
N GLN A 160 1.43 -12.35 1.09
CA GLN A 160 2.38 -12.80 0.08
C GLN A 160 3.43 -11.73 -0.24
N GLY A 161 4.63 -12.15 -0.63
CA GLY A 161 5.76 -11.27 -0.98
C GLY A 161 6.91 -11.37 0.01
N SER A 162 7.90 -10.47 -0.13
CA SER A 162 9.02 -10.36 0.79
C SER A 162 8.86 -9.08 1.62
N GLY A 163 8.44 -9.19 2.87
CA GLY A 163 8.28 -8.04 3.76
C GLY A 163 7.14 -8.23 4.75
N THR A 164 6.75 -7.12 5.38
CA THR A 164 5.56 -7.03 6.22
C THR A 164 4.44 -6.31 5.47
N LYS A 165 3.20 -6.65 5.82
CA LYS A 165 1.99 -6.00 5.33
C LYS A 165 1.25 -5.37 6.50
N ARG A 166 1.02 -4.06 6.43
CA ARG A 166 0.14 -3.41 7.41
C ARG A 166 -1.31 -3.69 7.07
N VAL A 167 -2.01 -4.34 8.00
CA VAL A 167 -3.42 -4.70 7.87
C VAL A 167 -4.22 -4.23 9.07
N ILE A 168 -5.52 -4.09 8.88
CA ILE A 168 -6.49 -4.08 9.99
C ILE A 168 -7.44 -5.26 9.82
N ILE A 169 -7.59 -6.04 10.90
CA ILE A 169 -8.58 -7.10 11.02
C ILE A 169 -9.68 -6.61 11.95
N ARG A 170 -10.95 -6.84 11.58
CA ARG A 170 -12.11 -6.40 12.36
C ARG A 170 -13.09 -7.56 12.56
N ALA A 171 -13.73 -7.56 13.73
CA ALA A 171 -14.91 -8.37 14.00
C ALA A 171 -16.08 -7.42 14.29
N ILE A 172 -17.06 -7.44 13.38
CA ILE A 172 -18.19 -6.51 13.37
C ILE A 172 -19.46 -7.27 13.74
N GLY A 173 -20.28 -6.72 14.63
CA GLY A 173 -21.43 -7.41 15.20
C GLY A 173 -22.59 -6.46 15.42
N PRO A 174 -22.64 -5.71 16.53
CA PRO A 174 -23.77 -4.83 16.86
C PRO A 174 -24.15 -3.85 15.74
N GLU A 175 -23.18 -3.29 15.02
CA GLU A 175 -23.47 -2.31 13.97
C GLU A 175 -24.21 -2.93 12.77
N LEU A 176 -24.19 -4.26 12.61
CA LEU A 176 -24.93 -4.95 11.54
C LEU A 176 -26.45 -4.78 11.67
N GLY A 177 -26.96 -4.60 12.90
CA GLY A 177 -28.38 -4.38 13.14
C GLY A 177 -28.91 -3.13 12.44
N GLN A 178 -28.08 -2.09 12.27
CA GLN A 178 -28.47 -0.86 11.56
C GLN A 178 -28.64 -1.09 10.05
N PHE A 179 -28.04 -2.16 9.51
CA PHE A 179 -28.15 -2.57 8.12
C PHE A 179 -29.24 -3.64 7.91
N GLY A 180 -30.08 -3.88 8.92
CA GLY A 180 -31.19 -4.84 8.85
C GLY A 180 -30.75 -6.30 8.95
N VAL A 181 -29.52 -6.58 9.38
CA VAL A 181 -29.06 -7.95 9.64
C VAL A 181 -29.71 -8.45 10.94
N PRO A 182 -30.42 -9.59 10.92
CA PRO A 182 -31.03 -10.16 12.11
C PRO A 182 -29.99 -10.72 13.08
N ASP A 183 -30.33 -10.72 14.37
CA ASP A 183 -29.57 -11.35 15.46
C ASP A 183 -28.04 -11.10 15.43
N PRO A 184 -27.58 -9.83 15.36
CA PRO A 184 -26.15 -9.54 15.36
C PRO A 184 -25.48 -10.02 16.64
N LEU A 185 -24.25 -10.53 16.51
CA LEU A 185 -23.41 -10.91 17.64
C LEU A 185 -23.12 -9.65 18.46
N GLN A 186 -23.62 -9.62 19.70
CA GLN A 186 -23.67 -8.38 20.49
C GLN A 186 -22.31 -7.92 21.04
N ASP A 187 -21.34 -8.83 21.11
CA ASP A 187 -20.03 -8.58 21.72
C ASP A 187 -18.98 -9.52 21.09
N PRO A 188 -18.47 -9.17 19.89
CA PRO A 188 -17.51 -10.00 19.16
C PRO A 188 -16.06 -9.81 19.66
N THR A 189 -15.41 -10.90 20.05
CA THR A 189 -13.96 -10.96 20.32
C THR A 189 -13.19 -11.40 19.08
N LEU A 190 -11.94 -10.94 18.95
CA LEU A 190 -11.05 -11.30 17.84
C LEU A 190 -9.72 -11.88 18.36
N GLU A 191 -9.33 -13.04 17.85
CA GLU A 191 -7.99 -13.62 18.02
C GLU A 191 -7.29 -13.72 16.66
N LEU A 192 -6.00 -13.43 16.61
CA LEU A 192 -5.17 -13.59 15.43
C LEU A 192 -4.07 -14.61 15.70
N HIS A 193 -3.97 -15.61 14.84
CA HIS A 193 -3.00 -16.68 14.91
C HIS A 193 -2.07 -16.70 13.69
N ASP A 194 -0.83 -17.12 13.89
CA ASP A 194 0.12 -17.35 12.80
C ASP A 194 -0.07 -18.73 12.12
N GLY A 195 0.71 -19.00 11.08
CA GLY A 195 0.62 -20.24 10.30
C GLY A 195 1.04 -21.51 11.06
N THR A 196 1.58 -21.38 12.27
CA THR A 196 1.87 -22.50 13.18
C THR A 196 0.76 -22.72 14.20
N GLY A 197 -0.26 -21.84 14.21
CA GLY A 197 -1.40 -21.88 15.12
C GLY A 197 -1.20 -21.10 16.43
N ASN A 198 -0.07 -20.42 16.61
CA ASN A 198 0.18 -19.63 17.82
C ASN A 198 -0.67 -18.36 17.83
N LEU A 199 -1.23 -18.02 18.99
CA LEU A 199 -1.88 -16.73 19.21
C LEU A 199 -0.83 -15.61 19.18
N ILE A 200 -1.00 -14.65 18.27
CA ILE A 200 -0.08 -13.53 18.08
C ILE A 200 -0.73 -12.16 18.34
N ALA A 201 -2.05 -12.07 18.42
CA ALA A 201 -2.75 -10.89 18.92
C ALA A 201 -4.19 -11.27 19.30
N SER A 202 -4.80 -10.47 20.15
CA SER A 202 -6.20 -10.61 20.51
C SER A 202 -6.78 -9.24 20.83
N ASN A 203 -8.08 -9.06 20.60
CA ASN A 203 -8.80 -7.89 21.04
C ASN A 203 -10.26 -8.23 21.36
N ASP A 204 -10.90 -7.38 22.14
CA ASP A 204 -12.32 -7.50 22.54
C ASP A 204 -13.10 -6.23 22.16
N ASN A 205 -12.62 -5.07 22.60
CA ASN A 205 -13.22 -3.78 22.30
C ASN A 205 -12.18 -2.88 21.61
N TRP A 206 -12.45 -2.37 20.41
CA TRP A 206 -11.45 -1.63 19.60
C TRP A 206 -10.98 -0.32 20.26
N GLN A 207 -11.78 0.25 21.16
CA GLN A 207 -11.44 1.45 21.94
C GLN A 207 -10.48 1.18 23.10
N THR A 208 -10.08 -0.08 23.28
CA THR A 208 -9.08 -0.51 24.26
C THR A 208 -8.06 -1.39 23.56
N THR A 209 -6.82 -1.39 24.04
CA THR A 209 -5.76 -2.23 23.48
C THR A 209 -5.40 -3.35 24.45
N ILE A 210 -5.39 -4.59 23.96
CA ILE A 210 -4.79 -5.73 24.66
C ILE A 210 -3.36 -5.91 24.13
N ILE A 211 -2.36 -5.57 24.95
CA ILE A 211 -0.94 -5.75 24.58
C ILE A 211 -0.57 -7.24 24.63
N GLY A 212 0.00 -7.75 23.55
CA GLY A 212 0.41 -9.14 23.40
C GLY A 212 0.84 -9.50 21.98
N GLY A 213 1.85 -10.37 21.85
CA GLY A 213 2.39 -10.82 20.57
C GLY A 213 2.86 -9.66 19.69
N ILE A 214 2.19 -9.41 18.55
CA ILE A 214 2.51 -8.31 17.63
C ILE A 214 2.02 -6.94 18.12
N ILE A 215 1.11 -6.88 19.10
CA ILE A 215 0.61 -5.63 19.68
C ILE A 215 1.55 -5.21 20.81
N THR A 216 2.41 -4.24 20.55
CA THR A 216 3.44 -3.78 21.50
C THR A 216 3.14 -2.42 22.14
N GLN A 217 2.11 -1.71 21.66
CA GLN A 217 1.71 -0.39 22.11
C GLN A 217 0.20 -0.18 21.88
N ASP A 218 -0.36 0.87 22.46
CA ASP A 218 -1.75 1.25 22.24
C ASP A 218 -2.04 1.52 20.74
N GLN A 219 -3.15 0.96 20.25
CA GLN A 219 -3.50 0.96 18.83
C GLN A 219 -4.73 1.80 18.49
N VAL A 220 -5.44 2.33 19.49
CA VAL A 220 -6.73 3.02 19.29
C VAL A 220 -6.59 4.17 18.29
N GLN A 221 -5.54 4.99 18.43
CA GLN A 221 -5.32 6.10 17.51
C GLN A 221 -4.94 5.64 16.09
N ASP A 222 -4.19 4.54 15.96
CA ASP A 222 -3.84 3.97 14.67
C ASP A 222 -5.08 3.42 13.94
N ILE A 223 -6.01 2.79 14.67
CA ILE A 223 -7.31 2.31 14.17
C ILE A 223 -8.19 3.47 13.70
N ILE A 224 -8.23 4.58 14.45
CA ILE A 224 -8.94 5.80 14.03
C ILE A 224 -8.30 6.38 12.76
N ASN A 225 -6.97 6.53 12.77
CA ASN A 225 -6.21 7.11 11.66
C ASN A 225 -6.30 6.27 10.37
N SER A 226 -6.54 4.96 10.48
CA SER A 226 -6.74 4.10 9.31
C SER A 226 -8.06 4.37 8.59
N GLY A 227 -8.98 5.15 9.18
CA GLY A 227 -10.31 5.40 8.64
C GLY A 227 -11.21 4.16 8.64
N ARG A 228 -10.87 3.14 9.44
CA ARG A 228 -11.58 1.84 9.51
C ARG A 228 -11.94 1.43 10.93
N ALA A 229 -11.99 2.36 11.87
CA ALA A 229 -12.53 2.09 13.19
C ALA A 229 -13.96 1.53 13.07
N PRO A 230 -14.30 0.44 13.80
CA PRO A 230 -15.68 -0.02 13.93
C PRO A 230 -16.59 1.08 14.50
N GLY A 231 -17.88 1.04 14.13
CA GLY A 231 -18.87 2.03 14.56
C GLY A 231 -19.36 1.80 15.99
N ASP A 232 -19.42 0.56 16.45
CA ASP A 232 -19.81 0.22 17.83
C ASP A 232 -18.55 -0.01 18.71
N PRO A 233 -18.49 0.55 19.93
CA PRO A 233 -17.35 0.36 20.83
C PRO A 233 -17.12 -1.09 21.27
N ARG A 234 -18.16 -1.95 21.18
CA ARG A 234 -18.09 -3.39 21.51
C ARG A 234 -17.47 -4.26 20.43
N GLU A 235 -17.14 -3.66 19.29
CA GLU A 235 -16.56 -4.40 18.18
C GLU A 235 -15.04 -4.51 18.34
N SER A 236 -14.47 -5.60 17.86
CA SER A 236 -13.03 -5.85 17.95
C SER A 236 -12.29 -5.37 16.71
N ALA A 237 -11.10 -4.80 16.91
CA ALA A 237 -10.16 -4.56 15.82
C ALA A 237 -8.71 -4.80 16.27
N ILE A 238 -7.90 -5.31 15.36
CA ILE A 238 -6.45 -5.48 15.50
C ILE A 238 -5.81 -4.81 14.28
N ILE A 239 -4.88 -3.88 14.49
CA ILE A 239 -4.09 -3.27 13.42
C ILE A 239 -2.61 -3.67 13.60
N GLY A 240 -1.92 -4.07 12.54
CA GLY A 240 -0.54 -4.52 12.71
C GLY A 240 0.19 -4.83 11.42
N ASP A 241 1.51 -4.94 11.54
CA ASP A 241 2.42 -5.31 10.47
C ASP A 241 2.70 -6.81 10.51
N LEU A 242 2.20 -7.53 9.51
CA LEU A 242 2.30 -8.99 9.43
C LEU A 242 3.37 -9.40 8.40
N PRO A 243 4.40 -10.17 8.79
CA PRO A 243 5.31 -10.79 7.83
C PRO A 243 4.58 -11.66 6.80
N ALA A 244 5.22 -11.96 5.68
CA ALA A 244 4.71 -12.95 4.74
C ALA A 244 4.45 -14.30 5.44
N GLY A 245 3.26 -14.87 5.22
CA GLY A 245 2.81 -16.06 5.94
C GLY A 245 1.30 -16.25 5.88
N ASN A 246 0.86 -17.36 6.48
CA ASN A 246 -0.55 -17.70 6.64
C ASN A 246 -1.02 -17.21 8.02
N TYR A 247 -2.23 -16.67 8.08
CA TYR A 247 -2.83 -16.16 9.30
C TYR A 247 -4.27 -16.60 9.43
N THR A 248 -4.74 -16.70 10.66
CA THR A 248 -6.11 -17.06 10.98
C THR A 248 -6.68 -16.07 11.98
N ALA A 249 -7.78 -15.42 11.63
CA ALA A 249 -8.60 -14.59 12.49
C ALA A 249 -9.77 -15.41 13.02
N ILE A 250 -9.92 -15.53 14.34
CA ILE A 250 -11.00 -16.25 14.99
C ILE A 250 -11.94 -15.25 15.65
N VAL A 251 -13.22 -15.31 15.29
CA VAL A 251 -14.28 -14.48 15.88
C VAL A 251 -15.15 -15.32 16.79
N ARG A 252 -15.33 -14.86 18.04
CA ARG A 252 -16.18 -15.50 19.05
C ARG A 252 -17.09 -14.46 19.70
N GLY A 253 -18.15 -14.90 20.36
CA GLY A 253 -18.92 -14.06 21.27
C GLY A 253 -18.37 -14.12 22.69
N VAL A 254 -18.34 -12.99 23.39
CA VAL A 254 -18.04 -12.93 24.83
C VAL A 254 -18.96 -13.90 25.59
N ASN A 255 -18.40 -14.65 26.55
CA ASN A 255 -19.12 -15.67 27.32
C ASN A 255 -19.83 -16.75 26.48
N GLY A 256 -19.42 -16.97 25.23
CA GLY A 256 -20.04 -17.95 24.36
C GLY A 256 -21.40 -17.52 23.79
N THR A 257 -21.67 -16.22 23.70
CA THR A 257 -22.83 -15.74 22.95
C THR A 257 -22.70 -16.06 21.46
N THR A 258 -23.85 -16.15 20.78
CA THR A 258 -23.94 -16.45 19.35
C THR A 258 -24.66 -15.32 18.63
N GLY A 259 -24.50 -15.25 17.31
CA GLY A 259 -25.12 -14.22 16.48
C GLY A 259 -24.38 -13.99 15.17
N VAL A 260 -24.94 -13.16 14.29
CA VAL A 260 -24.33 -12.82 13.01
C VAL A 260 -23.18 -11.83 13.21
N ALA A 261 -22.01 -12.12 12.63
CA ALA A 261 -20.87 -11.21 12.61
C ALA A 261 -20.25 -11.10 11.22
N LEU A 262 -19.41 -10.08 11.01
CA LEU A 262 -18.41 -10.07 9.94
C LEU A 262 -17.02 -10.25 10.53
N VAL A 263 -16.19 -11.06 9.88
CA VAL A 263 -14.73 -10.95 9.97
C VAL A 263 -14.24 -10.25 8.71
N GLU A 264 -13.35 -9.28 8.86
CA GLU A 264 -12.85 -8.48 7.73
C GLU A 264 -11.36 -8.27 7.84
N VAL A 265 -10.66 -8.32 6.71
CA VAL A 265 -9.23 -7.98 6.61
C VAL A 265 -9.05 -6.95 5.52
N TYR A 266 -8.44 -5.82 5.89
CA TYR A 266 -8.14 -4.73 4.97
C TYR A 266 -6.65 -4.51 4.85
N ASP A 267 -6.21 -4.38 3.60
CA ASP A 267 -4.92 -3.81 3.27
C ASP A 267 -4.91 -2.29 3.56
N LEU A 268 -3.94 -1.84 4.38
CA LEU A 268 -3.73 -0.42 4.67
C LEU A 268 -2.52 0.19 3.93
N ALA A 269 -1.74 -0.62 3.22
CA ALA A 269 -0.54 -0.22 2.50
C ALA A 269 -0.66 -0.62 1.02
N THR A 270 -1.31 0.23 0.24
CA THR A 270 -1.50 0.04 -1.22
C THR A 270 -0.22 0.32 -2.00
N GLY A 271 0.03 -0.42 -3.08
CA GLY A 271 1.17 -0.17 -3.99
C GLY A 271 2.49 -0.80 -3.58
N THR A 272 2.50 -1.64 -2.53
CA THR A 272 3.65 -2.48 -2.18
C THR A 272 3.68 -3.77 -3.01
N SER A 273 4.84 -4.37 -3.21
CA SER A 273 4.96 -5.74 -3.78
C SER A 273 4.42 -6.84 -2.86
N VAL A 274 4.01 -6.49 -1.64
CA VAL A 274 3.37 -7.37 -0.67
C VAL A 274 1.85 -7.23 -0.80
N ILE A 275 1.14 -8.34 -1.04
CA ILE A 275 -0.32 -8.36 -1.30
C ILE A 275 -1.04 -9.33 -0.37
N LEU A 276 -2.34 -9.11 -0.17
CA LEU A 276 -3.22 -10.09 0.45
C LEU A 276 -3.63 -11.09 -0.64
N GLY A 277 -3.04 -12.29 -0.57
CA GLY A 277 -3.05 -13.23 -1.68
C GLY A 277 -4.33 -14.05 -1.80
N ASN A 278 -4.92 -14.45 -0.68
CA ASN A 278 -6.03 -15.40 -0.62
C ASN A 278 -6.79 -15.20 0.68
N ILE A 279 -8.11 -15.36 0.67
CA ILE A 279 -8.90 -15.37 1.91
C ILE A 279 -9.93 -16.48 1.85
N SER A 280 -10.03 -17.20 2.96
CA SER A 280 -10.95 -18.29 3.19
C SER A 280 -11.68 -18.08 4.50
N THR A 281 -12.95 -18.46 4.59
CA THR A 281 -13.66 -18.41 5.87
C THR A 281 -14.40 -19.70 6.12
N ARG A 282 -14.10 -20.33 7.26
CA ARG A 282 -14.82 -21.48 7.78
C ARG A 282 -15.89 -21.00 8.75
N ALA A 283 -17.13 -21.42 8.54
CA ALA A 283 -18.23 -21.20 9.47
C ALA A 283 -19.38 -22.19 9.21
N PHE A 284 -20.34 -22.22 10.13
CA PHE A 284 -21.53 -23.05 10.00
C PHE A 284 -22.56 -22.36 9.08
N VAL A 285 -22.86 -22.97 7.93
CA VAL A 285 -23.86 -22.50 6.97
C VAL A 285 -25.24 -22.91 7.42
N GLN A 286 -26.14 -21.95 7.56
CA GLN A 286 -27.55 -22.19 7.88
C GLN A 286 -28.45 -21.88 6.67
N THR A 287 -29.76 -21.79 6.88
CA THR A 287 -30.75 -21.44 5.86
C THR A 287 -31.22 -19.99 5.98
N GLY A 288 -32.03 -19.54 5.02
CA GLY A 288 -32.60 -18.18 5.02
C GLY A 288 -31.52 -17.11 4.94
N ASP A 289 -31.57 -16.16 5.89
CA ASP A 289 -30.65 -15.02 5.99
C ASP A 289 -29.30 -15.38 6.62
N ASN A 290 -29.18 -16.57 7.22
CA ASN A 290 -27.99 -17.05 7.94
C ASN A 290 -27.07 -17.94 7.07
N VAL A 291 -27.17 -17.80 5.74
CA VAL A 291 -26.18 -18.39 4.84
C VAL A 291 -24.81 -17.73 4.99
N MET A 292 -23.77 -18.42 4.55
CA MET A 292 -22.42 -17.87 4.55
C MET A 292 -22.22 -16.98 3.33
N ILE A 293 -21.68 -15.78 3.56
CA ILE A 293 -21.54 -14.77 2.53
C ILE A 293 -20.12 -14.22 2.59
N GLY A 294 -19.28 -14.62 1.65
CA GLY A 294 -17.91 -14.12 1.48
C GLY A 294 -17.90 -12.91 0.55
N GLY A 295 -17.52 -11.74 1.04
CA GLY A 295 -17.33 -10.53 0.24
C GLY A 295 -15.87 -10.35 -0.14
N PHE A 296 -15.56 -9.93 -1.37
CA PHE A 296 -14.19 -9.59 -1.77
C PHE A 296 -14.17 -8.41 -2.74
N ILE A 297 -13.02 -7.73 -2.82
CA ILE A 297 -12.84 -6.56 -3.69
C ILE A 297 -11.68 -6.81 -4.65
N VAL A 298 -11.97 -6.66 -5.94
CA VAL A 298 -10.96 -6.54 -6.99
C VAL A 298 -10.60 -5.06 -7.12
N GLN A 299 -9.35 -4.73 -6.85
CA GLN A 299 -8.80 -3.37 -6.93
C GLN A 299 -7.88 -3.23 -8.15
N GLY A 300 -7.52 -1.99 -8.52
CA GLY A 300 -6.62 -1.71 -9.65
C GLY A 300 -7.37 -1.52 -10.97
N SER A 301 -6.66 -1.66 -12.08
CA SER A 301 -7.24 -1.57 -13.42
C SER A 301 -7.28 -2.91 -14.14
N GLY A 302 -8.30 -3.13 -14.96
CA GLY A 302 -8.48 -4.35 -15.74
C GLY A 302 -9.37 -5.38 -15.05
N THR A 303 -9.27 -6.63 -15.50
CA THR A 303 -9.92 -7.78 -14.87
C THR A 303 -8.92 -8.58 -14.04
N LYS A 304 -9.42 -9.24 -13.01
CA LYS A 304 -8.69 -10.22 -12.23
C LYS A 304 -9.26 -11.60 -12.46
N ARG A 305 -8.44 -12.54 -12.91
CA ARG A 305 -8.85 -13.94 -12.94
C ARG A 305 -8.82 -14.51 -11.53
N VAL A 306 -9.93 -15.08 -11.10
CA VAL A 306 -10.09 -15.66 -9.77
C VAL A 306 -10.76 -17.02 -9.85
N ILE A 307 -10.53 -17.84 -8.84
CA ILE A 307 -11.39 -19.00 -8.55
C ILE A 307 -12.02 -18.84 -7.16
N ILE A 308 -13.34 -18.99 -7.11
CA ILE A 308 -14.13 -19.02 -5.89
C ILE A 308 -14.57 -20.46 -5.65
N ARG A 309 -14.46 -20.96 -4.42
CA ARG A 309 -14.81 -22.34 -4.05
C ARG A 309 -15.69 -22.36 -2.81
N ALA A 310 -16.59 -23.34 -2.77
CA ALA A 310 -17.31 -23.73 -1.56
C ALA A 310 -16.97 -25.19 -1.24
N ILE A 311 -16.21 -25.39 -0.17
CA ILE A 311 -15.71 -26.70 0.28
C ILE A 311 -16.55 -27.16 1.47
N GLY A 312 -16.96 -28.42 1.46
CA GLY A 312 -17.89 -28.98 2.43
C GLY A 312 -17.48 -30.39 2.82
N PRO A 313 -17.87 -31.44 2.05
CA PRO A 313 -17.56 -32.83 2.38
C PRO A 313 -16.10 -33.11 2.70
N GLU A 314 -15.16 -32.46 2.00
CA GLU A 314 -13.73 -32.65 2.21
C GLU A 314 -13.26 -32.22 3.60
N LEU A 315 -13.98 -31.33 4.28
CA LEU A 315 -13.59 -30.86 5.61
C LEU A 315 -13.61 -32.00 6.64
N GLY A 316 -14.44 -33.02 6.44
CA GLY A 316 -14.50 -34.19 7.32
C GLY A 316 -13.17 -34.94 7.41
N GLN A 317 -12.37 -34.96 6.33
CA GLN A 317 -11.05 -35.60 6.34
C GLN A 317 -10.02 -34.85 7.21
N PHE A 318 -10.28 -33.57 7.49
CA PHE A 318 -9.47 -32.72 8.35
C PHE A 318 -10.01 -32.66 9.79
N GLY A 319 -10.96 -33.53 10.14
CA GLY A 319 -11.55 -33.61 11.48
C GLY A 319 -12.53 -32.48 11.80
N VAL A 320 -13.00 -31.74 10.79
CA VAL A 320 -14.06 -30.74 10.98
C VAL A 320 -15.40 -31.47 11.18
N PRO A 321 -16.13 -31.19 12.28
CA PRO A 321 -17.42 -31.81 12.53
C PRO A 321 -18.49 -31.28 11.57
N ASP A 322 -19.50 -32.12 11.30
CA ASP A 322 -20.72 -31.79 10.56
C ASP A 322 -20.52 -30.97 9.26
N PRO A 323 -19.64 -31.43 8.33
CA PRO A 323 -19.43 -30.72 7.07
C PRO A 323 -20.72 -30.62 6.25
N LEU A 324 -20.92 -29.46 5.61
CA LEU A 324 -22.01 -29.24 4.67
C LEU A 324 -21.84 -30.20 3.49
N GLN A 325 -22.79 -31.13 3.33
CA GLN A 325 -22.60 -32.30 2.45
C GLN A 325 -22.71 -31.99 0.95
N ASP A 326 -23.31 -30.86 0.60
CA ASP A 326 -23.63 -30.48 -0.78
C ASP A 326 -23.70 -28.94 -0.88
N PRO A 327 -22.54 -28.26 -0.93
CA PRO A 327 -22.48 -26.80 -0.97
C PRO A 327 -22.69 -26.23 -2.40
N THR A 328 -23.63 -25.31 -2.54
CA THR A 328 -23.82 -24.49 -3.74
C THR A 328 -23.10 -23.14 -3.61
N LEU A 329 -22.79 -22.52 -4.74
CA LEU A 329 -22.13 -21.22 -4.81
C LEU A 329 -22.85 -20.27 -5.77
N GLU A 330 -23.18 -19.08 -5.31
CA GLU A 330 -23.64 -17.96 -6.13
C GLU A 330 -22.62 -16.82 -6.05
N LEU A 331 -22.35 -16.15 -7.17
CA LEU A 331 -21.50 -14.97 -7.24
C LEU A 331 -22.33 -13.77 -7.69
N HIS A 332 -22.24 -12.69 -6.92
CA HIS A 332 -22.95 -11.44 -7.16
C HIS A 332 -21.98 -10.26 -7.36
N ASP A 333 -22.39 -9.30 -8.18
CA ASP A 333 -21.68 -8.02 -8.35
C ASP A 333 -21.98 -7.03 -7.22
N GLY A 334 -21.31 -5.87 -7.24
CA GLY A 334 -21.45 -4.83 -6.22
C GLY A 334 -22.82 -4.15 -6.17
N THR A 335 -23.70 -4.42 -7.14
CA THR A 335 -25.10 -3.97 -7.14
C THR A 335 -26.06 -5.06 -6.66
N GLY A 336 -25.54 -6.27 -6.37
CA GLY A 336 -26.30 -7.41 -5.88
C GLY A 336 -26.83 -8.34 -6.97
N ASN A 337 -26.52 -8.09 -8.26
CA ASN A 337 -26.99 -8.96 -9.33
C ASN A 337 -26.24 -10.30 -9.32
N LEU A 338 -26.96 -11.40 -9.54
CA LEU A 338 -26.34 -12.71 -9.77
C LEU A 338 -25.59 -12.68 -11.11
N ILE A 339 -24.29 -12.97 -11.08
CA ILE A 339 -23.41 -12.98 -12.25
C ILE A 339 -22.80 -14.34 -12.54
N ALA A 340 -22.83 -15.29 -11.61
CA ALA A 340 -22.51 -16.69 -11.84
C ALA A 340 -23.08 -17.56 -10.73
N SER A 341 -23.27 -18.85 -11.00
CA SER A 341 -23.64 -19.84 -10.01
C SER A 341 -23.02 -21.18 -10.35
N ASN A 342 -22.71 -21.99 -9.36
CA ASN A 342 -22.41 -23.40 -9.55
C ASN A 342 -22.91 -24.25 -8.37
N ASP A 343 -23.02 -25.55 -8.60
CA ASP A 343 -23.42 -26.56 -7.62
C ASP A 343 -22.34 -27.65 -7.48
N ASN A 344 -21.93 -28.24 -8.61
CA ASN A 344 -20.89 -29.27 -8.65
C ASN A 344 -19.78 -28.82 -9.59
N TRP A 345 -18.53 -28.72 -9.12
CA TRP A 345 -17.40 -28.19 -9.88
C TRP A 345 -17.08 -28.99 -11.15
N GLN A 346 -17.46 -30.27 -11.19
CA GLN A 346 -17.30 -31.15 -12.36
C GLN A 346 -18.34 -30.90 -13.46
N THR A 347 -19.24 -29.95 -13.24
CA THR A 347 -20.23 -29.49 -14.20
C THR A 347 -20.19 -27.97 -14.27
N THR A 348 -20.63 -27.42 -15.41
CA THR A 348 -20.70 -25.97 -15.59
C THR A 348 -22.14 -25.53 -15.78
N ILE A 349 -22.57 -24.54 -15.01
CA ILE A 349 -23.81 -23.80 -15.24
C ILE A 349 -23.46 -22.53 -16.02
N ILE A 350 -23.84 -22.48 -17.30
CA ILE A 350 -23.59 -21.32 -18.17
C ILE A 350 -24.58 -20.20 -17.80
N GLY A 351 -24.05 -19.01 -17.53
CA GLY A 351 -24.83 -17.84 -17.14
C GLY A 351 -23.95 -16.68 -16.64
N GLY A 352 -24.37 -15.45 -16.93
CA GLY A 352 -23.64 -14.23 -16.56
C GLY A 352 -22.21 -14.21 -17.10
N ILE A 353 -21.19 -14.26 -16.23
CA ILE A 353 -19.77 -14.25 -16.62
C ILE A 353 -19.29 -15.63 -17.12
N ILE A 354 -20.02 -16.71 -16.85
CA ILE A 354 -19.69 -18.06 -17.32
C ILE A 354 -20.27 -18.24 -18.73
N THR A 355 -19.43 -18.16 -19.75
CA THR A 355 -19.85 -18.23 -21.17
C THR A 355 -19.50 -19.54 -21.86
N GLN A 356 -18.71 -20.40 -21.21
CA GLN A 356 -18.26 -21.70 -21.72
C GLN A 356 -18.02 -22.66 -20.57
N ASP A 357 -17.81 -23.95 -20.87
CA ASP A 357 -17.45 -24.95 -19.88
C ASP A 357 -16.13 -24.61 -19.18
N GLN A 358 -16.11 -24.73 -17.85
CA GLN A 358 -15.00 -24.29 -17.00
C GLN A 358 -14.27 -25.43 -16.28
N VAL A 359 -14.74 -26.67 -16.40
CA VAL A 359 -14.19 -27.82 -15.66
C VAL A 359 -12.69 -27.98 -15.89
N GLN A 360 -12.25 -27.88 -17.14
CA GLN A 360 -10.83 -28.01 -17.46
C GLN A 360 -10.01 -26.82 -16.95
N ASP A 361 -10.57 -25.60 -16.97
CA ASP A 361 -9.91 -24.41 -16.42
C ASP A 361 -9.75 -24.53 -14.89
N ILE A 362 -10.76 -25.07 -14.19
CA ILE A 362 -10.71 -25.37 -12.76
C ILE A 362 -9.62 -26.39 -12.46
N ILE A 363 -9.51 -27.47 -13.23
CA ILE A 363 -8.43 -28.47 -13.08
C ILE A 363 -7.06 -27.81 -13.33
N ASN A 364 -6.92 -27.07 -14.42
CA ASN A 364 -5.66 -26.43 -14.82
C ASN A 364 -5.19 -25.37 -13.83
N SER A 365 -6.12 -24.76 -13.07
CA SER A 365 -5.77 -23.82 -12.00
C SER A 365 -5.00 -24.47 -10.84
N GLY A 366 -5.01 -25.80 -10.74
CA GLY A 366 -4.44 -26.54 -9.60
C GLY A 366 -5.26 -26.40 -8.32
N ARG A 367 -6.48 -25.86 -8.40
CA ARG A 367 -7.38 -25.57 -7.26
C ARG A 367 -8.76 -26.23 -7.40
N ALA A 368 -8.89 -27.29 -8.19
CA ALA A 368 -10.12 -28.08 -8.18
C ALA A 368 -10.43 -28.58 -6.74
N PRO A 369 -11.68 -28.45 -6.26
CA PRO A 369 -12.13 -29.19 -5.09
C PRO A 369 -11.92 -30.69 -5.29
N GLY A 370 -11.63 -31.45 -4.25
CA GLY A 370 -11.41 -32.89 -4.41
C GLY A 370 -12.67 -33.75 -4.20
N ASP A 371 -13.75 -33.23 -3.60
CA ASP A 371 -15.07 -33.89 -3.63
C ASP A 371 -15.89 -33.35 -4.82
N PRO A 372 -16.50 -34.22 -5.64
CA PRO A 372 -17.28 -33.81 -6.80
C PRO A 372 -18.53 -32.99 -6.46
N ARG A 373 -19.03 -33.06 -5.22
CA ARG A 373 -20.20 -32.32 -4.74
C ARG A 373 -19.90 -30.87 -4.35
N GLU A 374 -18.64 -30.47 -4.42
CA GLU A 374 -18.25 -29.12 -4.04
C GLU A 374 -18.38 -28.16 -5.22
N SER A 375 -18.67 -26.90 -4.92
CA SER A 375 -18.84 -25.87 -5.94
C SER A 375 -17.55 -25.12 -6.22
N ALA A 376 -17.32 -24.79 -7.49
CA ALA A 376 -16.29 -23.84 -7.89
C ALA A 376 -16.74 -22.98 -9.08
N ILE A 377 -16.34 -21.70 -9.08
CA ILE A 377 -16.53 -20.76 -10.18
C ILE A 377 -15.16 -20.16 -10.50
N ILE A 378 -14.75 -20.19 -11.77
CA ILE A 378 -13.53 -19.50 -12.24
C ILE A 378 -13.95 -18.37 -13.19
N GLY A 379 -13.34 -17.20 -13.11
CA GLY A 379 -13.76 -16.09 -13.97
C GLY A 379 -12.89 -14.87 -13.89
N ASP A 380 -13.00 -14.02 -14.92
CA ASP A 380 -12.32 -12.74 -15.02
C ASP A 380 -13.25 -11.63 -14.54
N LEU A 381 -12.90 -11.03 -13.40
CA LEU A 381 -13.72 -10.03 -12.71
C LEU A 381 -13.12 -8.64 -12.85
N PRO A 382 -13.84 -7.65 -13.41
CA PRO A 382 -13.41 -6.25 -13.37
C PRO A 382 -13.15 -5.74 -11.94
N ALA A 383 -12.49 -4.59 -11.82
CA ALA A 383 -12.41 -3.90 -10.54
C ALA A 383 -13.82 -3.62 -9.99
N GLY A 384 -14.06 -3.98 -8.73
CA GLY A 384 -15.38 -3.92 -8.12
C GLY A 384 -15.50 -4.76 -6.85
N ASN A 385 -16.66 -4.64 -6.21
CA ASN A 385 -17.05 -5.43 -5.06
C ASN A 385 -17.82 -6.66 -5.53
N TYR A 386 -17.55 -7.80 -4.91
CA TYR A 386 -18.18 -9.07 -5.23
C TYR A 386 -18.60 -9.80 -3.97
N THR A 387 -19.66 -10.61 -4.10
CA THR A 387 -20.19 -11.41 -2.99
C THR A 387 -20.40 -12.85 -3.45
N ALA A 388 -19.76 -13.79 -2.76
CA ALA A 388 -19.96 -15.22 -2.90
C ALA A 388 -20.92 -15.69 -1.81
N ILE A 389 -22.04 -16.29 -2.19
CA ILE A 389 -23.04 -16.85 -1.27
C ILE A 389 -22.93 -18.37 -1.31
N VAL A 390 -22.72 -18.98 -0.15
CA VAL A 390 -22.68 -20.44 0.01
C VAL A 390 -23.93 -20.93 0.70
N ARG A 391 -24.62 -21.90 0.09
CA ARG A 391 -25.82 -22.55 0.65
C ARG A 391 -25.68 -24.07 0.59
N GLY A 392 -26.50 -24.77 1.37
CA GLY A 392 -26.69 -26.20 1.18
C GLY A 392 -27.80 -26.50 0.18
N VAL A 393 -27.59 -27.48 -0.70
CA VAL A 393 -28.67 -28.02 -1.56
C VAL A 393 -29.87 -28.41 -0.70
N ASN A 394 -31.07 -28.08 -1.17
CA ASN A 394 -32.35 -28.30 -0.48
C ASN A 394 -32.44 -27.68 0.94
N GLY A 395 -31.65 -26.65 1.23
CA GLY A 395 -31.65 -26.00 2.55
C GLY A 395 -30.98 -26.85 3.64
N THR A 396 -30.03 -27.71 3.26
CA THR A 396 -29.17 -28.39 4.23
C THR A 396 -28.24 -27.40 4.93
N THR A 397 -27.74 -27.78 6.10
CA THR A 397 -26.87 -26.98 6.94
C THR A 397 -25.62 -27.77 7.32
N GLY A 398 -24.53 -27.09 7.62
CA GLY A 398 -23.27 -27.72 8.03
C GLY A 398 -22.09 -26.76 7.92
N VAL A 399 -20.92 -27.21 8.36
CA VAL A 399 -19.69 -26.42 8.24
C VAL A 399 -19.20 -26.42 6.80
N ALA A 400 -18.96 -25.23 6.25
CA ALA A 400 -18.34 -25.06 4.94
C ALA A 400 -17.16 -24.10 5.02
N LEU A 401 -16.40 -24.05 3.95
CA LEU A 401 -15.33 -23.09 3.71
C LEU A 401 -15.61 -22.38 2.39
N VAL A 402 -15.77 -21.06 2.43
CA VAL A 402 -15.77 -20.22 1.21
C VAL A 402 -14.36 -19.70 0.98
N GLU A 403 -13.87 -19.78 -0.26
CA GLU A 403 -12.49 -19.39 -0.58
C GLU A 403 -12.44 -18.59 -1.87
N VAL A 404 -11.57 -17.59 -1.90
CA VAL A 404 -11.27 -16.81 -3.11
C VAL A 404 -9.77 -16.79 -3.31
N TYR A 405 -9.34 -17.23 -4.50
CA TYR A 405 -7.95 -17.27 -4.91
C TYR A 405 -7.74 -16.42 -6.16
N ASP A 406 -6.69 -15.63 -6.12
CA ASP A 406 -6.07 -15.02 -7.29
C ASP A 406 -5.49 -16.13 -8.21
N LEU A 407 -5.80 -16.05 -9.51
CA LEU A 407 -5.13 -16.78 -10.57
C LEU A 407 -4.38 -15.76 -11.44
N HIS A 408 -3.06 -15.88 -11.42
CA HIS A 408 -2.04 -14.95 -11.94
C HIS A 408 -2.46 -13.98 -13.06
#